data_AF-A0A257VK96-F1
#
_entry.id   AF-A0A257VK96-F1
#
_cell.length_a   1.000
_cell.length_b   1.000
_cell.length_c   1.000
_cell.angle_alpha   90.00
_cell.angle_beta   90.00
_cell.angle_gamma   90.00
#
_symmetry.space_group_name_H-M   'P 1'
#
loop_
_entity.id
_entity.type
_entity.pdbx_description
1 polymer ?
#
loop_
_entity_poly.entity_id
_entity_poly.type
_entity_poly.pdbx_seq_one_letter_code
_entity_poly.pdbx_strand_id
1 'polypeptide(L)'
;MGAWGPGVFSDDVGCEVREQYRELLREGQEGPAATDTLFERFRDVLLDEDSEAVFYLALAVTQWRVGRLEDRVKARALAVIESGLALRNWEETASLARARKAELTKVSELLHSPQRTRTKLRKRFRSTCDWAAGELIGFRLPSGRYVIFRVVETFTDQGGTFPVLEILDWSGQDIPDVAALSNLPIHVQLQDNPPGLKPYLPSEISRYIIGEVSKRRIPEERLLRLHINLPPTQRAGGRAFLLWRSIDEFLEREFGYQ
;
A
#
# COMPACT_ATOMS: atom_id res chain seq x y z
N MET A 1 16.72 6.72 1.41
CA MET A 1 15.98 6.94 0.16
C MET A 1 16.95 6.66 -0.96
N GLY A 2 16.58 5.80 -1.90
CA GLY A 2 17.48 5.31 -2.94
C GLY A 2 16.84 5.34 -4.32
N ALA A 3 17.67 5.60 -5.32
CA ALA A 3 17.32 5.42 -6.72
C ALA A 3 17.71 4.00 -7.17
N TRP A 4 16.85 3.35 -7.95
CA TRP A 4 17.12 2.03 -8.54
C TRP A 4 17.11 2.07 -10.07
N GLY A 5 16.97 3.25 -10.66
CA GLY A 5 17.05 3.43 -12.11
C GLY A 5 16.93 4.88 -12.57
N PRO A 6 17.27 5.17 -13.83
CA PRO A 6 17.42 6.55 -14.33
C PRO A 6 16.09 7.29 -14.58
N GLY A 7 14.95 6.65 -14.36
CA GLY A 7 13.63 7.25 -14.54
C GLY A 7 13.29 8.31 -13.49
N VAL A 8 12.37 9.24 -13.79
CA VAL A 8 11.92 10.26 -12.81
C VAL A 8 11.28 9.64 -11.56
N PHE A 9 10.64 8.48 -11.71
CA PHE A 9 9.99 7.75 -10.62
C PHE A 9 10.74 6.48 -10.22
N SER A 10 11.99 6.33 -10.65
CA SER A 10 12.87 5.23 -10.23
C SER A 10 13.70 5.62 -9.01
N ASP A 11 13.03 6.32 -8.09
CA ASP A 11 13.54 6.95 -6.89
C ASP A 11 12.41 7.03 -5.85
N ASP A 12 12.73 6.79 -4.58
CA ASP A 12 11.78 6.83 -3.46
C ASP A 12 11.06 8.18 -3.37
N VAL A 13 11.81 9.29 -3.40
CA VAL A 13 11.27 10.66 -3.32
C VAL A 13 10.33 10.90 -4.50
N GLY A 14 10.76 10.52 -5.70
CA GLY A 14 9.96 10.70 -6.91
C GLY A 14 8.64 9.92 -6.84
N CYS A 15 8.68 8.66 -6.39
CA CYS A 15 7.49 7.85 -6.17
C CYS A 15 6.55 8.46 -5.13
N GLU A 16 7.10 8.93 -4.01
CA GLU A 16 6.33 9.47 -2.91
C GLU A 16 5.65 10.80 -3.29
N VAL A 17 6.38 11.72 -3.93
CA VAL A 17 5.85 12.99 -4.46
C VAL A 17 4.67 12.74 -5.40
N ARG A 18 4.80 11.77 -6.31
CA ARG A 18 3.71 11.40 -7.22
C ARG A 18 2.47 10.92 -6.47
N GLU A 19 2.64 10.03 -5.51
CA GLU A 19 1.50 9.44 -4.79
C GLU A 19 0.85 10.46 -3.88
N GLN A 20 1.64 11.21 -3.08
CA GLN A 20 1.12 12.21 -2.16
C GLN A 20 0.38 13.33 -2.90
N TYR A 21 0.91 13.86 -4.01
CA TYR A 21 0.20 14.90 -4.77
C TYR A 21 -1.14 14.37 -5.30
N ARG A 22 -1.15 13.16 -5.88
CA ARG A 22 -2.40 12.53 -6.36
C ARG A 22 -3.38 12.29 -5.23
N GLU A 23 -2.91 11.91 -4.05
CA GLU A 23 -3.76 11.66 -2.90
C GLU A 23 -4.42 12.94 -2.37
N LEU A 24 -3.69 14.05 -2.29
CA LEU A 24 -4.27 15.35 -1.92
C LEU A 24 -5.38 15.76 -2.88
N LEU A 25 -5.18 15.57 -4.19
CA LEU A 25 -6.22 15.81 -5.20
C LEU A 25 -7.43 14.87 -5.04
N ARG A 26 -7.21 13.60 -4.68
CA ARG A 26 -8.29 12.62 -4.42
C ARG A 26 -9.11 12.99 -3.18
N GLU A 27 -8.47 13.58 -2.17
CA GLU A 27 -9.11 14.11 -0.97
C GLU A 27 -9.74 15.49 -1.18
N GLY A 28 -9.67 16.04 -2.40
CA GLY A 28 -10.40 17.24 -2.81
C GLY A 28 -9.62 18.54 -2.70
N GLN A 29 -8.31 18.49 -2.42
CA GLN A 29 -7.48 19.70 -2.49
C GLN A 29 -7.33 20.18 -3.95
N GLU A 30 -7.28 21.49 -4.12
CA GLU A 30 -6.94 22.11 -5.40
C GLU A 30 -5.44 22.09 -5.66
N GLY A 31 -5.06 22.17 -6.94
CA GLY A 31 -3.66 22.04 -7.40
C GLY A 31 -2.65 22.84 -6.57
N PRO A 32 -2.77 24.18 -6.50
CA PRO A 32 -1.83 25.01 -5.74
C PRO A 32 -1.72 24.64 -4.25
N ALA A 33 -2.85 24.38 -3.60
CA ALA A 33 -2.87 23.98 -2.19
C ALA A 33 -2.22 22.61 -1.96
N ALA A 34 -2.43 21.66 -2.88
CA ALA A 34 -1.77 20.37 -2.84
C ALA A 34 -0.25 20.51 -3.03
N THR A 35 0.18 21.40 -3.92
CA THR A 35 1.59 21.72 -4.15
C THR A 35 2.26 22.36 -2.94
N ASP A 36 1.60 23.35 -2.31
CA ASP A 36 2.11 24.00 -1.09
C ASP A 36 2.21 22.99 0.06
N THR A 37 1.22 22.10 0.19
CA THR A 37 1.27 21.00 1.16
C THR A 37 2.48 20.08 0.91
N LEU A 38 2.82 19.80 -0.35
CA LEU A 38 4.02 19.02 -0.66
C LEU A 38 5.31 19.76 -0.29
N PHE A 39 5.41 21.05 -0.59
CA PHE A 39 6.59 21.84 -0.20
C PHE A 39 6.83 21.80 1.32
N GLU A 40 5.75 21.87 2.10
CA GLU A 40 5.82 21.75 3.56
C GLU A 40 6.26 20.34 4.02
N ARG A 41 5.67 19.29 3.44
CA ARG A 41 5.99 17.90 3.82
C ARG A 41 7.40 17.46 3.42
N PHE A 42 7.90 17.98 2.32
CA PHE A 42 9.20 17.63 1.76
C PHE A 42 10.26 18.71 2.07
N ARG A 43 10.04 19.57 3.06
CA ARG A 43 10.98 20.66 3.40
C ARG A 43 12.40 20.16 3.58
N ASP A 44 12.60 19.05 4.30
CA ASP A 44 13.93 18.49 4.54
C ASP A 44 14.57 17.93 3.26
N VAL A 45 13.76 17.36 2.35
CA VAL A 45 14.20 16.87 1.04
C VAL A 45 14.64 18.04 0.15
N LEU A 46 14.00 19.20 0.28
CA LEU A 46 14.32 20.40 -0.50
C LEU A 46 15.60 21.11 -0.03
N LEU A 47 16.17 20.72 1.11
CA LEU A 47 17.45 21.26 1.59
C LEU A 47 18.67 20.64 0.88
N ASP A 48 18.48 19.48 0.24
CA ASP A 48 19.51 18.79 -0.54
C ASP A 48 19.24 18.98 -2.04
N GLU A 49 20.18 19.58 -2.77
CA GLU A 49 20.00 19.93 -4.19
C GLU A 49 19.65 18.73 -5.06
N ASP A 50 20.27 17.57 -4.77
CA ASP A 50 20.06 16.37 -5.57
C ASP A 50 18.64 15.80 -5.37
N SER A 51 18.21 15.72 -4.11
CA SER A 51 16.85 15.31 -3.73
C SER A 51 15.78 16.34 -4.17
N GLU A 52 16.11 17.63 -4.12
CA GLU A 52 15.28 18.73 -4.61
C GLU A 52 15.04 18.60 -6.13
N ALA A 53 16.07 18.26 -6.90
CA ALA A 53 15.94 18.04 -8.34
C ALA A 53 14.99 16.87 -8.64
N VAL A 54 15.09 15.77 -7.88
CA VAL A 54 14.14 14.63 -8.01
C VAL A 54 12.72 15.09 -7.67
N PHE A 55 12.53 15.84 -6.59
CA PHE A 55 11.25 16.37 -6.16
C PHE A 55 10.58 17.19 -7.28
N TYR A 56 11.28 18.18 -7.84
CA TYR A 56 10.71 19.06 -8.86
C TYR A 56 10.39 18.32 -10.17
N LEU A 57 11.25 17.40 -10.60
CA LEU A 57 10.98 16.58 -11.80
C LEU A 57 9.74 15.70 -11.60
N ALA A 58 9.64 15.02 -10.47
CA ALA A 58 8.51 14.15 -10.15
C ALA A 58 7.21 14.94 -10.03
N LEU A 59 7.25 16.10 -9.38
CA LEU A 59 6.09 16.98 -9.21
C LEU A 59 5.64 17.54 -10.55
N ALA A 60 6.54 18.08 -11.37
CA ALA A 60 6.21 18.66 -12.67
C ALA A 60 5.58 17.63 -13.61
N VAL A 61 6.19 16.44 -13.72
CA VAL A 61 5.63 15.35 -14.54
C VAL A 61 4.27 14.90 -14.02
N THR A 62 4.09 14.80 -12.69
CA THR A 62 2.82 14.39 -12.08
C THR A 62 1.73 15.43 -12.33
N GLN A 63 2.02 16.72 -12.11
CA GLN A 63 1.10 17.81 -12.35
C GLN A 63 0.68 17.91 -13.81
N TRP A 64 1.63 17.79 -14.75
CA TRP A 64 1.33 17.77 -16.17
C TRP A 64 0.43 16.58 -16.54
N ARG A 65 0.71 15.39 -15.98
CA ARG A 65 -0.11 14.18 -16.22
C ARG A 65 -1.56 14.31 -15.78
N VAL A 66 -1.87 15.21 -14.84
CA VAL A 66 -3.24 15.49 -14.38
C VAL A 66 -3.80 16.82 -14.89
N GLY A 67 -3.05 17.53 -15.74
CA GLY A 67 -3.46 18.80 -16.37
C GLY A 67 -3.44 20.01 -15.42
N ARG A 68 -2.54 20.01 -14.44
CA ARG A 68 -2.43 21.02 -13.38
C ARG A 68 -0.99 21.48 -13.13
N LEU A 69 -0.15 21.51 -14.18
CA LEU A 69 1.23 21.99 -14.12
C LEU A 69 1.25 23.48 -13.81
N GLU A 70 1.91 23.84 -12.71
CA GLU A 70 2.13 25.22 -12.29
C GLU A 70 3.43 25.77 -12.86
N ASP A 71 3.43 27.05 -13.24
CA ASP A 71 4.59 27.71 -13.86
C ASP A 71 5.82 27.68 -12.94
N ARG A 72 5.64 27.87 -11.62
CA ARG A 72 6.75 27.81 -10.64
C ARG A 72 7.41 26.43 -10.60
N VAL A 73 6.62 25.36 -10.69
CA VAL A 73 7.11 23.98 -10.67
C VAL A 73 7.78 23.66 -11.99
N LYS A 74 7.16 24.05 -13.11
CA LYS A 74 7.73 23.91 -14.45
C LYS A 74 9.09 24.62 -14.57
N ALA A 75 9.16 25.89 -14.16
CA ALA A 75 10.36 26.71 -14.27
C ALA A 75 11.54 26.08 -13.50
N ARG A 76 11.30 25.64 -12.26
CA ARG A 76 12.35 24.99 -11.46
C ARG A 76 12.74 23.62 -12.03
N ALA A 77 11.77 22.81 -12.48
CA ALA A 77 12.06 21.52 -13.11
C ALA A 77 12.90 21.67 -14.39
N LEU A 78 12.67 22.70 -15.20
CA LEU A 78 13.50 23.00 -16.37
C LEU A 78 14.89 23.50 -15.95
N ALA A 79 14.99 24.37 -14.94
CA ALA A 79 16.27 24.86 -14.44
C ALA A 79 17.18 23.73 -13.90
N VAL A 80 16.63 22.71 -13.23
CA VAL A 80 17.42 21.55 -12.76
C VAL A 80 17.86 20.63 -13.90
N ILE A 81 17.15 20.62 -15.03
CA ILE A 81 17.58 19.91 -16.26
C ILE A 81 18.71 20.70 -16.93
N GLU A 82 18.52 22.00 -17.14
CA GLU A 82 19.45 22.87 -17.86
C GLU A 82 20.79 23.05 -17.14
N SER A 83 20.78 23.13 -15.81
CA SER A 83 21.99 23.21 -15.00
C SER A 83 22.79 21.90 -14.92
N GLY A 84 22.23 20.78 -15.38
CA GLY A 84 22.84 19.46 -15.27
C GLY A 84 22.74 18.82 -13.87
N LEU A 85 22.13 19.51 -12.90
CA LEU A 85 21.93 18.99 -11.54
C LEU A 85 21.22 17.63 -11.56
N ALA A 86 20.18 17.49 -12.38
CA ALA A 86 19.41 16.24 -12.50
C ALA A 86 20.18 15.05 -13.12
N LEU A 87 21.40 15.28 -13.65
CA LEU A 87 22.26 14.26 -14.26
C LEU A 87 23.42 13.83 -13.35
N ARG A 88 23.85 14.69 -12.41
CA ARG A 88 25.06 14.53 -11.57
C ARG A 88 25.20 13.13 -10.95
N ASN A 89 24.12 12.59 -10.39
CA ASN A 89 24.13 11.29 -9.69
C ASN A 89 24.06 10.06 -10.61
N TRP A 90 24.12 10.26 -11.93
CA TRP A 90 23.99 9.17 -12.92
C TRP A 90 25.26 8.97 -13.75
N GLU A 91 26.35 9.67 -13.42
CA GLU A 91 27.62 9.63 -14.16
C GLU A 91 28.50 8.40 -13.82
N GLU A 92 28.04 7.52 -12.92
CA GLU A 92 28.75 6.30 -12.51
C GLU A 92 29.11 5.39 -13.70
N THR A 93 28.19 5.27 -14.66
CA THR A 93 28.45 4.53 -15.91
C THR A 93 27.91 5.30 -17.11
N ALA A 94 28.60 5.20 -18.25
CA ALA A 94 28.15 5.82 -19.49
C ALA A 94 26.75 5.37 -19.94
N SER A 95 26.36 4.14 -19.58
CA SER A 95 25.03 3.61 -19.87
C SER A 95 23.94 4.29 -19.05
N LEU A 96 24.13 4.40 -17.72
CA LEU A 96 23.20 5.08 -16.82
C LEU A 96 23.09 6.57 -17.14
N ALA A 97 24.21 7.24 -17.38
CA ALA A 97 24.23 8.64 -17.78
C ALA A 97 23.45 8.88 -19.07
N ARG A 98 23.64 8.03 -20.08
CA ARG A 98 22.91 8.11 -21.36
C ARG A 98 21.41 7.88 -21.16
N ALA A 99 21.04 6.89 -20.36
CA ALA A 99 19.64 6.59 -20.07
C ALA A 99 18.96 7.74 -19.30
N ARG A 100 19.65 8.32 -18.31
CA ARG A 100 19.16 9.49 -17.57
C ARG A 100 19.00 10.70 -18.49
N LYS A 101 20.00 11.00 -19.32
CA LYS A 101 19.92 12.11 -20.27
C LYS A 101 18.72 11.96 -21.22
N ALA A 102 18.49 10.76 -21.74
CA ALA A 102 17.34 10.49 -22.59
C ALA A 102 16.00 10.68 -21.85
N GLU A 103 15.92 10.29 -20.58
CA GLU A 103 14.74 10.56 -19.75
C GLU A 103 14.52 12.06 -19.52
N LEU A 104 15.57 12.81 -19.18
CA LEU A 104 15.49 14.27 -18.96
C LEU A 104 15.09 15.01 -20.24
N THR A 105 15.56 14.59 -21.41
CA THR A 105 15.10 15.13 -22.70
C THR A 105 13.59 14.95 -22.87
N LYS A 106 13.06 13.73 -22.62
CA LYS A 106 11.61 13.46 -22.69
C LYS A 106 10.83 14.31 -21.70
N VAL A 107 11.34 14.50 -20.49
CA VAL A 107 10.71 15.36 -19.48
C VAL A 107 10.67 16.80 -19.96
N SER A 108 11.79 17.33 -20.48
CA SER A 108 11.84 18.70 -21.01
C SER A 108 10.84 18.89 -22.16
N GLU A 109 10.80 17.99 -23.14
CA GLU A 109 9.83 18.02 -24.24
C GLU A 109 8.39 17.97 -23.73
N LEU A 110 8.11 17.12 -22.74
CA LEU A 110 6.81 17.01 -22.10
C LEU A 110 6.40 18.30 -21.39
N LEU A 111 7.31 18.95 -20.66
CA LEU A 111 7.03 20.21 -19.95
C LEU A 111 6.85 21.39 -20.91
N HIS A 112 7.47 21.37 -22.09
CA HIS A 112 7.26 22.35 -23.15
C HIS A 112 5.98 22.13 -23.95
N SER A 113 5.44 20.90 -23.96
CA SER A 113 4.20 20.59 -24.66
C SER A 113 2.99 21.32 -24.05
N PRO A 114 1.90 21.50 -24.84
CA PRO A 114 0.65 22.03 -24.31
C PRO A 114 0.18 21.27 -23.08
N GLN A 115 -0.36 22.00 -22.11
CA GLN A 115 -0.90 21.39 -20.91
C GLN A 115 -2.07 20.46 -21.23
N ARG A 116 -2.07 19.28 -20.62
CA ARG A 116 -3.18 18.32 -20.76
C ARG A 116 -4.46 18.84 -20.12
N THR A 117 -5.60 18.35 -20.61
CA THR A 117 -6.90 18.57 -19.99
C THR A 117 -6.90 18.05 -18.54
N ARG A 118 -7.47 18.86 -17.63
CA ARG A 118 -7.60 18.51 -16.21
C ARG A 118 -8.32 17.18 -16.04
N THR A 119 -7.69 16.25 -15.34
CA THR A 119 -8.29 14.95 -15.04
C THR A 119 -8.80 14.93 -13.61
N LYS A 120 -10.07 14.56 -13.41
CA LYS A 120 -10.63 14.33 -12.08
C LYS A 120 -10.11 13.01 -11.52
N LEU A 121 -9.45 13.06 -10.37
CA LEU A 121 -9.05 11.85 -9.65
C LEU A 121 -10.17 11.44 -8.70
N ARG A 122 -10.60 10.18 -8.80
CA ARG A 122 -11.63 9.64 -7.90
C ARG A 122 -11.03 9.35 -6.52
N LYS A 123 -11.77 9.69 -5.46
CA LYS A 123 -11.42 9.32 -4.09
C LYS A 123 -11.18 7.81 -3.99
N ARG A 124 -10.09 7.43 -3.31
CA ARG A 124 -9.74 6.03 -3.08
C ARG A 124 -10.74 5.41 -2.12
N PHE A 125 -11.11 4.15 -2.34
CA PHE A 125 -11.79 3.38 -1.29
C PHE A 125 -10.81 3.16 -0.14
N ARG A 126 -11.26 3.44 1.08
CA ARG A 126 -10.51 3.13 2.30
C ARG A 126 -11.29 2.07 3.08
N SER A 127 -10.62 0.99 3.45
CA SER A 127 -11.21 -0.01 4.34
C SER A 127 -11.43 0.59 5.72
N THR A 128 -12.50 0.16 6.39
CA THR A 128 -12.81 0.53 7.77
C THR A 128 -13.05 -0.74 8.54
N CYS A 129 -12.60 -0.78 9.78
CA CYS A 129 -12.82 -1.90 10.68
C CYS A 129 -13.25 -1.37 12.04
N ASP A 130 -14.40 -1.85 12.52
CA ASP A 130 -14.96 -1.55 13.84
C ASP A 130 -14.93 -2.77 14.78
N TRP A 131 -14.16 -3.80 14.42
CA TRP A 131 -14.02 -5.01 15.22
C TRP A 131 -12.99 -4.80 16.34
N ALA A 132 -13.32 -5.28 17.53
CA ALA A 132 -12.46 -5.14 18.69
C ALA A 132 -11.42 -6.27 18.74
N ALA A 133 -10.25 -6.00 19.33
CA ALA A 133 -9.30 -7.07 19.65
C ALA A 133 -9.95 -8.10 20.59
N GLY A 134 -9.69 -9.38 20.33
CA GLY A 134 -10.32 -10.55 20.94
C GLY A 134 -11.66 -10.93 20.32
N GLU A 135 -12.28 -10.10 19.50
CA GLU A 135 -13.60 -10.42 18.94
C GLU A 135 -13.55 -11.61 17.98
N LEU A 136 -14.52 -12.51 18.09
CA LEU A 136 -14.67 -13.64 17.18
C LEU A 136 -15.68 -13.36 16.06
N ILE A 137 -15.23 -13.62 14.84
CA ILE A 137 -16.00 -13.43 13.60
C ILE A 137 -16.14 -14.79 12.91
N GLY A 138 -17.37 -15.23 12.70
CA GLY A 138 -17.67 -16.37 11.85
C GLY A 138 -17.62 -15.94 10.38
N PHE A 139 -16.98 -16.76 9.54
CA PHE A 139 -17.00 -16.60 8.09
C PHE A 139 -17.60 -17.84 7.44
N ARG A 140 -18.71 -17.66 6.73
CA ARG A 140 -19.43 -18.75 6.05
C ARG A 140 -18.73 -19.09 4.73
N LEU A 141 -18.26 -20.32 4.57
CA LEU A 141 -17.71 -20.89 3.34
C LEU A 141 -18.79 -21.15 2.28
N PRO A 142 -18.42 -21.36 1.01
CA PRO A 142 -19.37 -21.74 -0.03
C PRO A 142 -20.15 -23.03 0.29
N SER A 143 -19.53 -23.98 1.01
CA SER A 143 -20.21 -25.19 1.51
C SER A 143 -21.31 -24.92 2.55
N GLY A 144 -21.40 -23.69 3.07
CA GLY A 144 -22.30 -23.33 4.17
C GLY A 144 -21.71 -23.58 5.57
N ARG A 145 -20.55 -24.23 5.68
CA ARG A 145 -19.80 -24.34 6.94
C ARG A 145 -19.22 -22.98 7.33
N TYR A 146 -18.96 -22.79 8.62
CA TYR A 146 -18.24 -21.65 9.15
C TYR A 146 -16.81 -22.00 9.47
N VAL A 147 -15.93 -21.02 9.32
CA VAL A 147 -14.62 -20.95 9.99
C VAL A 147 -14.65 -19.78 10.96
N ILE A 148 -13.82 -19.80 11.99
CA ILE A 148 -13.78 -18.74 12.99
C ILE A 148 -12.47 -17.95 12.87
N PHE A 149 -12.62 -16.64 12.75
CA PHE A 149 -11.52 -15.69 12.86
C PHE A 149 -11.53 -15.03 14.23
N ARG A 150 -10.34 -14.85 14.80
CA ARG A 150 -10.13 -14.03 15.99
C ARG A 150 -9.43 -12.76 15.58
N VAL A 151 -10.04 -11.62 15.88
CA VAL A 151 -9.40 -10.32 15.67
C VAL A 151 -8.35 -10.12 16.74
N VAL A 152 -7.10 -9.91 16.38
CA VAL A 152 -6.02 -9.72 17.36
C VAL A 152 -5.62 -8.25 17.53
N GLU A 153 -5.70 -7.48 16.44
CA GLU A 153 -5.42 -6.04 16.43
C GLU A 153 -5.96 -5.44 15.12
N THR A 154 -5.79 -4.13 14.94
CA THR A 154 -6.03 -3.45 13.68
C THR A 154 -4.73 -2.88 13.11
N PHE A 155 -4.56 -2.95 11.80
CA PHE A 155 -3.48 -2.31 11.06
C PHE A 155 -4.03 -1.14 10.25
N THR A 156 -3.38 0.02 10.29
CA THR A 156 -3.81 1.20 9.52
C THR A 156 -2.70 1.68 8.60
N ASP A 157 -3.04 1.90 7.33
CA ASP A 157 -2.19 2.53 6.33
C ASP A 157 -3.00 3.48 5.43
N GLN A 158 -2.43 3.88 4.28
CA GLN A 158 -3.13 4.74 3.31
C GLN A 158 -4.35 4.06 2.64
N GLY A 159 -4.47 2.74 2.69
CA GLY A 159 -5.62 1.97 2.23
C GLY A 159 -6.76 1.89 3.25
N GLY A 160 -6.57 2.37 4.49
CA GLY A 160 -7.58 2.39 5.54
C GLY A 160 -7.17 1.57 6.76
N THR A 161 -8.16 1.14 7.53
CA THR A 161 -7.98 0.31 8.74
C THR A 161 -8.49 -1.10 8.48
N PHE A 162 -7.62 -2.08 8.72
CA PHE A 162 -7.82 -3.49 8.43
C PHE A 162 -7.76 -4.30 9.72
N PRO A 163 -8.64 -5.31 9.90
CA PRO A 163 -8.45 -6.27 10.97
C PRO A 163 -7.23 -7.15 10.68
N VAL A 164 -6.49 -7.47 11.72
CA VAL A 164 -5.50 -8.54 11.74
C VAL A 164 -6.15 -9.74 12.42
N LEU A 165 -6.20 -10.86 11.72
CA LEU A 165 -6.95 -12.04 12.10
C LEU A 165 -6.02 -13.22 12.38
N GLU A 166 -6.36 -14.02 13.38
CA GLU A 166 -5.96 -15.42 13.50
C GLU A 166 -7.10 -16.31 13.03
N ILE A 167 -6.79 -17.45 12.44
CA ILE A 167 -7.78 -18.45 12.01
C ILE A 167 -7.76 -19.56 13.04
N LEU A 168 -8.90 -19.84 13.67
CA LEU A 168 -9.01 -20.94 14.64
C LEU A 168 -9.14 -22.26 13.88
N ASP A 169 -8.49 -23.31 14.41
CA ASP A 169 -8.50 -24.67 13.86
C ASP A 169 -9.85 -25.34 14.14
N TRP A 170 -10.86 -24.91 13.37
CA TRP A 170 -12.21 -25.42 13.42
C TRP A 170 -12.99 -25.02 12.16
N SER A 171 -13.76 -25.97 11.65
CA SER A 171 -14.86 -25.68 10.73
C SER A 171 -16.09 -26.51 11.04
N GLY A 172 -17.29 -25.96 10.82
CA GLY A 172 -18.55 -26.67 11.08
C GLY A 172 -19.78 -25.84 10.73
N GLN A 173 -20.95 -26.48 10.65
CA GLN A 173 -22.20 -25.77 10.36
C GLN A 173 -22.73 -25.01 11.58
N ASP A 174 -22.68 -25.64 12.75
CA ASP A 174 -23.14 -25.07 14.00
C ASP A 174 -21.95 -24.53 14.80
N ILE A 175 -21.96 -23.24 15.09
CA ILE A 175 -20.88 -22.58 15.82
C ILE A 175 -20.87 -23.09 17.27
N PRO A 176 -19.72 -23.55 17.81
CA PRO A 176 -19.64 -24.08 19.16
C PRO A 176 -19.90 -23.01 20.21
N ASP A 177 -20.13 -23.44 21.45
CA ASP A 177 -20.24 -22.51 22.57
C ASP A 177 -18.90 -21.85 22.94
N VAL A 178 -18.96 -20.86 23.84
CA VAL A 178 -17.79 -20.09 24.29
C VAL A 178 -16.72 -21.00 24.91
N ALA A 179 -17.12 -22.04 25.64
CA ALA A 179 -16.19 -22.93 26.33
C ALA A 179 -15.37 -23.76 25.33
N ALA A 180 -16.01 -24.27 24.28
CA ALA A 180 -15.31 -24.93 23.17
C ALA A 180 -14.43 -23.95 22.40
N LEU A 181 -14.95 -22.77 22.02
CA LEU A 181 -14.21 -21.75 21.26
C LEU A 181 -12.95 -21.24 21.98
N SER A 182 -12.98 -21.14 23.31
CA SER A 182 -11.86 -20.67 24.12
C SER A 182 -10.63 -21.58 24.05
N ASN A 183 -10.84 -22.86 23.76
CA ASN A 183 -9.79 -23.88 23.74
C ASN A 183 -9.30 -24.23 22.33
N LEU A 184 -9.86 -23.62 21.28
CA LEU A 184 -9.43 -23.90 19.92
C LEU A 184 -8.00 -23.41 19.67
N PRO A 185 -7.14 -24.25 19.05
CA PRO A 185 -5.84 -23.79 18.58
C PRO A 185 -6.00 -22.83 17.40
N ILE A 186 -4.92 -22.09 17.08
CA ILE A 186 -4.85 -21.35 15.81
C ILE A 186 -4.21 -22.23 14.75
N HIS A 187 -4.60 -22.02 13.50
CA HIS A 187 -3.84 -22.55 12.38
C HIS A 187 -2.59 -21.71 12.13
N VAL A 188 -1.45 -22.40 12.01
CA VAL A 188 -0.16 -21.81 11.66
C VAL A 188 0.29 -22.37 10.33
N GLN A 189 0.58 -21.48 9.38
CA GLN A 189 1.17 -21.83 8.10
C GLN A 189 2.70 -21.83 8.22
N LEU A 190 3.34 -22.94 7.86
CA LEU A 190 4.80 -23.06 7.80
C LEU A 190 5.33 -22.54 6.45
N GLN A 191 6.38 -21.73 6.50
CA GLN A 191 7.02 -21.13 5.32
C GLN A 191 8.35 -21.84 5.04
N ASP A 192 8.46 -22.44 3.85
CA ASP A 192 9.73 -22.99 3.35
C ASP A 192 10.54 -21.89 2.64
N ASN A 193 11.08 -20.97 3.46
CA ASN A 193 11.86 -19.86 2.94
C ASN A 193 13.25 -20.34 2.48
N PRO A 194 13.75 -19.85 1.32
CA PRO A 194 15.13 -20.12 0.88
C PRO A 194 16.15 -19.78 1.97
N PRO A 195 17.25 -20.54 2.14
CA PRO A 195 18.20 -20.36 3.25
C PRO A 195 18.71 -18.92 3.44
N GLY A 196 19.00 -18.22 2.33
CA GLY A 196 19.47 -16.83 2.37
C GLY A 196 18.42 -15.80 2.83
N LEU A 197 17.13 -16.17 2.80
CA LEU A 197 16.01 -15.31 3.19
C LEU A 197 15.44 -15.64 4.58
N LYS A 198 15.78 -16.80 5.16
CA LYS A 198 15.33 -17.21 6.51
C LYS A 198 15.56 -16.15 7.61
N PRO A 199 16.65 -15.36 7.63
CA PRO A 199 16.83 -14.31 8.63
C PRO A 199 15.86 -13.12 8.49
N TYR A 200 15.27 -12.93 7.31
CA TYR A 200 14.47 -11.76 6.96
C TYR A 200 12.97 -12.06 6.84
N LEU A 201 12.60 -13.34 6.73
CA LEU A 201 11.23 -13.79 6.54
C LEU A 201 10.80 -14.72 7.69
N PRO A 202 9.58 -14.57 8.21
CA PRO A 202 9.08 -15.46 9.25
C PRO A 202 8.94 -16.89 8.73
N SER A 203 9.33 -17.88 9.54
CA SER A 203 9.16 -19.31 9.25
C SER A 203 7.74 -19.80 9.49
N GLU A 204 6.94 -19.03 10.23
CA GLU A 204 5.57 -19.34 10.61
C GLU A 204 4.70 -18.10 10.41
N ILE A 205 3.52 -18.27 9.79
CA ILE A 205 2.51 -17.22 9.66
C ILE A 205 1.26 -17.71 10.37
N SER A 206 0.79 -16.92 11.33
CA SER A 206 -0.47 -17.19 12.05
C SER A 206 -1.42 -16.00 12.06
N ARG A 207 -0.99 -14.86 11.50
CA ARG A 207 -1.75 -13.61 11.48
C ARG A 207 -1.93 -13.10 10.07
N TYR A 208 -3.13 -12.64 9.77
CA TYR A 208 -3.52 -12.21 8.44
C TYR A 208 -4.20 -10.85 8.49
N ILE A 209 -3.58 -9.86 7.86
CA ILE A 209 -4.22 -8.56 7.59
C ILE A 209 -5.16 -8.80 6.41
N ILE A 210 -6.48 -8.64 6.60
CA ILE A 210 -7.44 -8.84 5.51
C ILE A 210 -8.07 -7.51 5.09
N GLY A 211 -8.12 -7.28 3.78
CA GLY A 211 -8.63 -6.03 3.21
C GLY A 211 -9.17 -6.18 1.81
N GLU A 212 -9.59 -5.06 1.22
CA GLU A 212 -10.04 -5.01 -0.17
C GLU A 212 -9.96 -3.59 -0.74
N VAL A 213 -9.94 -3.47 -2.07
CA VAL A 213 -9.88 -2.17 -2.78
C VAL A 213 -11.26 -1.60 -3.13
N SER A 214 -12.34 -2.27 -2.73
CA SER A 214 -13.72 -1.86 -2.98
C SER A 214 -14.67 -2.48 -1.97
N LYS A 215 -15.61 -1.69 -1.43
CA LYS A 215 -16.68 -2.19 -0.54
C LYS A 215 -17.45 -3.39 -1.12
N ARG A 216 -17.74 -3.36 -2.44
CA ARG A 216 -18.57 -4.39 -3.11
C ARG A 216 -17.92 -5.78 -3.16
N ARG A 217 -16.65 -5.90 -2.82
CA ARG A 217 -15.89 -7.15 -2.82
C ARG A 217 -15.70 -7.71 -1.41
N ILE A 218 -16.16 -6.98 -0.39
CA ILE A 218 -16.21 -7.48 0.98
C ILE A 218 -17.48 -8.34 1.11
N PRO A 219 -17.36 -9.63 1.48
CA PRO A 219 -18.50 -10.54 1.57
C PRO A 219 -19.25 -10.33 2.89
N GLU A 220 -19.86 -9.15 3.07
CA GLU A 220 -20.58 -8.77 4.30
C GLU A 220 -21.67 -9.80 4.66
N GLU A 221 -22.33 -10.40 3.66
CA GLU A 221 -23.36 -11.43 3.81
C GLU A 221 -22.85 -12.82 4.25
N ARG A 222 -21.53 -13.00 4.32
CA ARG A 222 -20.87 -14.22 4.79
C ARG A 222 -20.20 -14.02 6.16
N LEU A 223 -20.20 -12.79 6.68
CA LEU A 223 -19.60 -12.46 7.96
C LEU A 223 -20.66 -12.44 9.07
N LEU A 224 -20.34 -13.08 10.19
CA LEU A 224 -21.19 -13.16 11.36
C LEU A 224 -20.39 -12.72 12.59
N ARG A 225 -20.80 -11.62 13.23
CA ARG A 225 -20.24 -11.23 14.54
C ARG A 225 -20.82 -12.17 15.60
N LEU A 226 -19.96 -12.89 16.30
CA LEU A 226 -20.41 -13.82 17.35
C LEU A 226 -20.69 -13.11 18.66
N HIS A 227 -20.28 -11.83 18.79
CA HIS A 227 -20.37 -11.07 20.05
C HIS A 227 -19.65 -11.75 21.22
N ILE A 228 -18.64 -12.57 20.92
CA ILE A 228 -17.76 -13.24 21.87
C ILE A 228 -16.40 -12.54 21.79
N ASN A 229 -15.83 -12.21 22.94
CA ASN A 229 -14.48 -11.65 23.04
C ASN A 229 -13.57 -12.63 23.79
N LEU A 230 -12.61 -13.20 23.06
CA LEU A 230 -11.60 -14.12 23.53
C LEU A 230 -10.22 -13.63 23.07
N PRO A 231 -9.46 -12.94 23.94
CA PRO A 231 -8.15 -12.43 23.56
C PRO A 231 -7.20 -13.56 23.15
N PRO A 232 -6.20 -13.28 22.29
CA PRO A 232 -5.21 -14.28 21.91
C PRO A 232 -4.43 -14.74 23.14
N THR A 233 -4.27 -16.06 23.28
CA THR A 233 -3.50 -16.69 24.36
C THR A 233 -2.17 -17.27 23.88
N GLN A 234 -1.94 -17.29 22.56
CA GLN A 234 -0.84 -17.97 21.91
C GLN A 234 0.22 -16.99 21.42
N ARG A 235 1.45 -17.48 21.20
CA ARG A 235 2.54 -16.65 20.69
C ARG A 235 2.27 -16.32 19.22
N ALA A 236 2.28 -15.04 18.92
CA ALA A 236 2.07 -14.55 17.58
C ALA A 236 3.24 -14.91 16.63
N GLY A 237 2.90 -15.47 15.46
CA GLY A 237 3.82 -15.70 14.35
C GLY A 237 3.95 -14.49 13.43
N GLY A 238 4.50 -14.70 12.23
CA GLY A 238 4.55 -13.73 11.15
C GLY A 238 3.17 -13.25 10.70
N ARG A 239 3.16 -12.18 9.90
CA ARG A 239 1.94 -11.60 9.32
C ARG A 239 1.97 -11.69 7.80
N ALA A 240 0.82 -11.95 7.18
CA ALA A 240 0.62 -11.84 5.73
C ALA A 240 -0.58 -10.94 5.41
N PHE A 241 -0.63 -10.41 4.18
CA PHE A 241 -1.78 -9.65 3.69
C PHE A 241 -2.64 -10.53 2.78
N LEU A 242 -3.96 -10.48 2.97
CA LEU A 242 -4.95 -11.21 2.18
C LEU A 242 -6.03 -10.26 1.67
N LEU A 243 -6.57 -10.60 0.50
CA LEU A 243 -7.73 -9.90 -0.05
C LEU A 243 -8.98 -10.74 0.14
N TRP A 244 -10.09 -10.10 0.51
CA TRP A 244 -11.39 -10.78 0.66
C TRP A 244 -11.78 -11.59 -0.57
N ARG A 245 -11.52 -11.08 -1.79
CA ARG A 245 -11.79 -11.81 -3.04
C ARG A 245 -11.06 -13.14 -3.21
N SER A 246 -10.02 -13.40 -2.43
CA SER A 246 -9.17 -14.59 -2.52
C SER A 246 -9.25 -15.45 -1.25
N ILE A 247 -10.14 -15.11 -0.32
CA ILE A 247 -10.21 -15.79 0.98
C ILE A 247 -10.57 -17.27 0.85
N ASP A 248 -11.48 -17.61 -0.06
CA ASP A 248 -11.92 -19.00 -0.25
C ASP A 248 -10.77 -19.88 -0.77
N GLU A 249 -10.15 -19.47 -1.89
CA GLU A 249 -8.98 -20.17 -2.45
C GLU A 249 -7.82 -20.28 -1.45
N PHE A 250 -7.64 -19.25 -0.62
CA PHE A 250 -6.62 -19.25 0.42
C PHE A 250 -6.94 -20.26 1.54
N LEU A 251 -8.17 -20.23 2.07
CA LEU A 251 -8.59 -21.15 3.13
C LEU A 251 -8.58 -22.61 2.69
N GLU A 252 -8.99 -22.88 1.44
CA GLU A 252 -8.92 -24.21 0.86
C GLU A 252 -7.46 -24.67 0.69
N ARG A 253 -6.61 -23.84 0.08
CA ARG A 253 -5.22 -24.21 -0.21
C ARG A 253 -4.38 -24.41 1.05
N GLU A 254 -4.50 -23.52 2.03
CA GLU A 254 -3.63 -23.53 3.21
C GLU A 254 -4.18 -24.37 4.36
N PHE A 255 -5.50 -24.52 4.47
CA PHE A 255 -6.15 -25.19 5.61
C PHE A 255 -7.14 -26.28 5.22
N GLY A 256 -7.39 -26.51 3.92
CA GLY A 256 -8.29 -27.57 3.45
C GLY A 256 -9.78 -27.28 3.71
N TYR A 257 -10.15 -26.01 3.91
CA TYR A 257 -11.53 -25.60 4.19
C TYR A 257 -12.31 -25.36 2.88
N GLN A 258 -13.42 -26.09 2.70
CA GLN A 258 -14.33 -26.01 1.54
C GLN A 258 -15.73 -25.54 1.96
#